data_AF-A0A7X4L071-F1
#
_entry.id   AF-A0A7X4L071-F1
#
_cell.length_a   1.000
_cell.length_b   1.000
_cell.length_c   1.000
_cell.angle_alpha   90.00
_cell.angle_beta   90.00
_cell.angle_gamma   90.00
#
_symmetry.space_group_name_H-M   'P 1'
#
loop_
_entity.id
_entity.type
_entity.pdbx_description
1 polymer ?
#
loop_
_entity_poly.entity_id
_entity_poly.type
_entity_poly.pdbx_seq_one_letter_code
_entity_poly.pdbx_strand_id
1 'polypeptide(L)'
;MPPEFPSVSELTESYETADRFTREVAQFRSAVAVPANNELRYAGHHLLQALDGQKQISKPDELRKAKNHCERAMYDAAEAGILYAIDEIGRFQDDYNDVVVSRVVRDYPNIRALAIGAQATLAQGRGSRASVQQQTTEYMELFRQLRDAVRVLDGSRDDLNAMIDEDRAKEQSESRRFLLQFVVRVAGSLLAAMGLIWTIWYTLTSGDVAPGS
;
A
#
# COMPACT_ATOMS: atom_id res chain seq x y z
N MET A 1 43.14 -7.59 18.55
CA MET A 1 43.26 -7.63 17.08
C MET A 1 41.86 -7.91 16.53
N PRO A 2 41.37 -7.17 15.53
CA PRO A 2 40.17 -7.58 14.80
C PRO A 2 40.48 -8.88 14.04
N PRO A 3 39.48 -9.73 13.76
CA PRO A 3 39.73 -11.12 13.41
C PRO A 3 40.45 -11.27 12.07
N GLU A 4 41.31 -12.28 12.05
CA GLU A 4 41.48 -13.25 10.97
C GLU A 4 40.31 -13.24 9.98
N PHE A 5 40.63 -13.28 8.69
CA PHE A 5 39.69 -13.34 7.57
C PHE A 5 38.47 -14.25 7.83
N PRO A 6 37.29 -13.90 7.27
CA PRO A 6 36.09 -14.69 7.50
C PRO A 6 36.31 -16.15 7.09
N SER A 7 35.88 -17.05 7.97
CA SER A 7 35.86 -18.49 7.70
C SER A 7 34.86 -18.84 6.61
N VAL A 8 35.03 -20.02 6.00
CA VAL A 8 34.06 -20.56 5.04
C VAL A 8 32.68 -20.74 5.68
N SER A 9 32.62 -21.08 6.97
CA SER A 9 31.35 -21.22 7.70
C SER A 9 30.62 -19.89 7.79
N GLU A 10 31.30 -18.82 8.20
CA GLU A 10 30.71 -17.47 8.28
C GLU A 10 30.23 -16.97 6.90
N LEU A 11 31.00 -17.25 5.84
CA LEU A 11 30.56 -16.92 4.48
C LEU A 11 29.33 -17.72 4.05
N THR A 12 29.28 -19.01 4.39
CA THR A 12 28.14 -19.88 4.08
C THR A 12 26.87 -19.37 4.75
N GLU A 13 26.93 -19.06 6.05
CA GLU A 13 25.80 -18.49 6.79
C GLU A 13 25.35 -17.14 6.21
N SER A 14 26.30 -16.29 5.82
CA SER A 14 26.02 -15.00 5.19
C SER A 14 25.35 -15.16 3.83
N TYR A 15 25.83 -16.10 3.00
CA TYR A 15 25.26 -16.40 1.68
C TYR A 15 23.85 -16.97 1.80
N GLU A 16 23.63 -17.94 2.69
CA GLU A 16 22.29 -18.52 2.91
C GLU A 16 21.29 -17.49 3.41
N THR A 17 21.73 -16.59 4.30
CA THR A 17 20.87 -15.50 4.80
C THR A 17 20.51 -14.53 3.67
N ALA A 18 21.49 -14.14 2.85
CA ALA A 18 21.29 -13.26 1.72
C ALA A 18 20.41 -13.89 0.62
N ASP A 19 20.63 -15.15 0.27
CA ASP A 19 19.81 -15.89 -0.70
C ASP A 19 18.36 -16.05 -0.21
N ARG A 20 18.17 -16.48 1.05
CA ARG A 20 16.82 -16.62 1.64
C ARG A 20 16.07 -15.29 1.61
N PHE A 21 16.70 -14.19 2.00
CA PHE A 21 16.06 -12.89 2.01
C PHE A 21 15.81 -12.35 0.58
N THR A 22 16.74 -12.56 -0.35
CA THR A 22 16.54 -12.18 -1.75
C THR A 22 15.36 -12.92 -2.38
N ARG A 23 15.15 -14.21 -2.03
CA ARG A 23 13.97 -14.97 -2.44
C ARG A 23 12.69 -14.43 -1.80
N GLU A 24 12.74 -14.06 -0.53
CA GLU A 24 11.61 -13.43 0.18
C GLU A 24 11.14 -12.16 -0.54
N VAL A 25 12.08 -11.29 -0.95
CA VAL A 25 11.79 -10.09 -1.74
C VAL A 25 11.30 -10.45 -3.15
N ALA A 26 11.90 -11.45 -3.80
CA ALA A 26 11.49 -11.90 -5.13
C ALA A 26 10.06 -12.46 -5.18
N GLN A 27 9.61 -13.14 -4.11
CA GLN A 27 8.23 -13.61 -3.97
C GLN A 27 7.24 -12.47 -3.86
N PHE A 28 7.66 -11.33 -3.30
CA PHE A 28 6.85 -10.13 -3.28
C PHE A 28 6.83 -9.45 -4.65
N ARG A 29 8.00 -9.24 -5.27
CA ARG A 29 8.12 -8.79 -6.66
C ARG A 29 9.43 -9.25 -7.28
N SER A 30 9.35 -10.10 -8.31
CA SER A 30 10.53 -10.75 -8.90
C SER A 30 11.59 -9.78 -9.44
N ALA A 31 11.17 -8.69 -10.09
CA ALA A 31 12.07 -7.69 -10.68
C ALA A 31 12.90 -6.93 -9.63
N VAL A 32 12.40 -6.80 -8.40
CA VAL A 32 13.05 -6.05 -7.32
C VAL A 32 14.32 -6.76 -6.82
N ALA A 33 14.36 -8.10 -6.93
CA ALA A 33 15.49 -8.91 -6.47
C ALA A 33 16.66 -9.00 -7.47
N VAL A 34 16.55 -8.42 -8.67
CA VAL A 34 17.58 -8.56 -9.72
C VAL A 34 18.96 -8.03 -9.29
N PRO A 35 19.09 -6.83 -8.70
CA PRO A 35 20.39 -6.33 -8.23
C PRO A 35 21.01 -7.22 -7.16
N ALA A 36 20.22 -7.62 -6.15
CA ALA A 36 20.69 -8.50 -5.08
C ALA A 36 21.14 -9.89 -5.58
N ASN A 37 20.42 -10.47 -6.55
CA ASN A 37 20.83 -11.71 -7.20
C ASN A 37 22.16 -11.56 -7.96
N ASN A 38 22.45 -10.38 -8.50
CA ASN A 38 23.73 -10.10 -9.15
C ASN A 38 24.87 -10.06 -8.13
N GLU A 39 24.64 -9.47 -6.95
CA GLU A 39 25.60 -9.49 -5.84
C GLU A 39 25.88 -10.90 -5.35
N LEU A 40 24.86 -11.77 -5.24
CA LEU A 40 25.07 -13.19 -4.90
C LEU A 40 25.94 -13.93 -5.94
N ARG A 41 25.81 -13.60 -7.23
CA ARG A 41 26.68 -14.16 -8.28
C ARG A 41 28.13 -13.71 -8.09
N TYR A 42 28.37 -12.45 -7.72
CA TYR A 42 29.71 -11.97 -7.40
C TYR A 42 30.26 -12.60 -6.11
N ALA A 43 29.43 -12.82 -5.10
CA ALA A 43 29.83 -13.56 -3.90
C ALA A 43 30.33 -14.96 -4.26
N GLY A 44 29.59 -15.69 -5.10
CA GLY A 44 30.01 -17.00 -5.61
C GLY A 44 31.30 -16.93 -6.44
N HIS A 45 31.45 -15.91 -7.29
CA HIS A 45 32.67 -15.69 -8.06
C HIS A 45 33.90 -15.51 -7.16
N HIS A 46 33.81 -14.67 -6.13
CA HIS A 46 34.89 -14.43 -5.18
C HIS A 46 35.21 -15.66 -4.32
N LEU A 47 34.19 -16.44 -3.93
CA LEU A 47 34.43 -17.73 -3.28
C LEU A 47 35.25 -18.67 -4.17
N LEU A 48 34.89 -18.80 -5.46
CA LEU A 48 35.66 -19.63 -6.39
C LEU A 48 37.10 -19.12 -6.57
N GLN A 49 37.33 -17.80 -6.55
CA GLN A 49 38.67 -17.23 -6.62
C GLN A 49 39.50 -17.41 -5.35
N ALA A 50 38.84 -17.58 -4.20
CA ALA A 50 39.50 -17.83 -2.92
C ALA A 50 40.12 -19.24 -2.84
N LEU A 51 39.59 -20.17 -3.62
CA LEU A 51 39.99 -21.58 -3.63
C LEU A 51 41.21 -21.81 -4.54
N ASP A 52 42.12 -22.68 -4.11
CA ASP A 52 43.17 -23.24 -4.97
C ASP A 52 42.70 -24.49 -5.74
N GLY A 53 43.63 -25.12 -6.49
CA GLY A 53 43.37 -26.36 -7.23
C GLY A 53 43.01 -27.57 -6.36
N GLN A 54 43.23 -27.50 -5.05
CA GLN A 54 42.87 -28.51 -4.05
C GLN A 54 41.61 -28.13 -3.25
N LYS A 55 40.93 -27.03 -3.63
CA LYS A 55 39.76 -26.47 -2.94
C LYS A 55 40.06 -26.01 -1.51
N GLN A 56 41.29 -25.64 -1.22
CA GLN A 56 41.66 -25.00 0.04
C GLN A 56 41.67 -23.48 -0.13
N ILE A 57 41.45 -22.75 0.96
CA ILE A 57 41.51 -21.30 0.96
C ILE A 57 42.96 -20.85 0.78
N SER A 58 43.25 -20.25 -0.38
CA SER A 58 44.58 -19.71 -0.71
C SER A 58 44.59 -18.19 -0.78
N LYS A 59 43.42 -17.57 -0.99
CA LYS A 59 43.28 -16.10 -1.07
C LYS A 59 42.20 -15.62 -0.10
N PRO A 60 42.53 -15.40 1.18
CA PRO A 60 41.53 -15.09 2.19
C PRO A 60 40.92 -13.68 2.03
N ASP A 61 41.57 -12.77 1.29
CA ASP A 61 40.98 -11.50 0.86
C ASP A 61 39.74 -11.68 -0.04
N GLU A 62 39.71 -12.73 -0.86
CA GLU A 62 38.57 -13.03 -1.73
C GLU A 62 37.37 -13.52 -0.90
N LEU A 63 37.59 -14.23 0.21
CA LEU A 63 36.51 -14.57 1.15
C LEU A 63 35.87 -13.33 1.78
N ARG A 64 36.70 -12.34 2.13
CA ARG A 64 36.20 -11.05 2.64
C ARG A 64 35.36 -10.32 1.61
N LYS A 65 35.78 -10.30 0.34
CA LYS A 65 34.98 -9.71 -0.76
C LYS A 65 33.68 -10.47 -0.95
N ALA A 66 33.71 -11.80 -0.93
CA ALA A 66 32.51 -12.62 -1.06
C ALA A 66 31.48 -12.30 0.04
N LYS A 67 31.93 -12.17 1.29
CA LYS A 67 31.07 -11.77 2.42
C LYS A 67 30.46 -10.38 2.22
N ASN A 68 31.26 -9.42 1.78
CA ASN A 68 30.77 -8.06 1.51
C ASN A 68 29.68 -8.05 0.42
N HIS A 69 29.79 -8.89 -0.61
CA HIS A 69 28.75 -9.05 -1.62
C HIS A 69 27.46 -9.68 -1.05
N CYS A 70 27.55 -10.63 -0.11
CA CYS A 70 26.37 -11.14 0.61
C CYS A 70 25.68 -10.04 1.42
N GLU A 71 26.45 -9.21 2.14
CA GLU A 71 25.93 -8.05 2.89
C GLU A 71 25.27 -7.03 1.96
N ARG A 72 25.90 -6.76 0.80
CA ARG A 72 25.35 -5.87 -0.22
C ARG A 72 24.06 -6.41 -0.84
N ALA A 73 23.99 -7.71 -1.11
CA ALA A 73 22.79 -8.36 -1.62
C ALA A 73 21.60 -8.17 -0.66
N MET A 74 21.80 -8.37 0.65
CA MET A 74 20.77 -8.14 1.65
C MET A 74 20.30 -6.69 1.69
N TYR A 75 21.26 -5.75 1.65
CA TYR A 75 20.95 -4.32 1.64
C TYR A 75 20.13 -3.92 0.40
N ASP A 76 20.60 -4.28 -0.79
CA ASP A 76 19.97 -3.92 -2.06
C ASP A 76 18.58 -4.55 -2.18
N ALA A 77 18.41 -5.81 -1.74
CA ALA A 77 17.10 -6.46 -1.68
C ALA A 77 16.15 -5.71 -0.72
N ALA A 78 16.64 -5.31 0.46
CA ALA A 78 15.81 -4.68 1.47
C ALA A 78 15.38 -3.27 1.05
N GLU A 79 16.32 -2.44 0.59
CA GLU A 79 16.01 -1.08 0.10
C GLU A 79 15.01 -1.12 -1.06
N ALA A 80 15.24 -1.98 -2.06
CA ALA A 80 14.36 -2.09 -3.20
C ALA A 80 12.98 -2.66 -2.82
N GLY A 81 12.93 -3.62 -1.89
CA GLY A 81 11.70 -4.17 -1.33
C GLY A 81 10.86 -3.12 -0.58
N ILE A 82 11.50 -2.30 0.25
CA ILE A 82 10.86 -1.18 0.95
C ILE A 82 10.28 -0.18 -0.04
N LEU A 83 11.07 0.26 -1.04
CA LEU A 83 10.62 1.23 -2.04
C LEU A 83 9.39 0.74 -2.80
N TYR A 84 9.41 -0.54 -3.22
CA TYR A 84 8.26 -1.12 -3.90
C TYR A 84 7.03 -1.22 -2.99
N ALA A 85 7.20 -1.62 -1.72
CA ALA A 85 6.07 -1.69 -0.79
C ALA A 85 5.45 -0.31 -0.50
N ILE A 86 6.28 0.75 -0.37
CA ILE A 86 5.80 2.13 -0.23
C ILE A 86 4.98 2.54 -1.47
N ASP A 87 5.45 2.22 -2.67
CA ASP A 87 4.74 2.52 -3.93
C ASP A 87 3.38 1.81 -4.00
N GLU A 88 3.30 0.53 -3.63
CA GLU A 88 2.04 -0.22 -3.61
C GLU A 88 1.05 0.35 -2.57
N ILE A 89 1.52 0.73 -1.37
CA ILE A 89 0.71 1.43 -0.38
C ILE A 89 0.22 2.77 -0.94
N GLY A 90 1.07 3.50 -1.67
CA GLY A 90 0.72 4.75 -2.33
C GLY A 90 -0.38 4.57 -3.39
N ARG A 91 -0.25 3.57 -4.26
CA ARG A 91 -1.28 3.24 -5.26
C ARG A 91 -2.61 2.88 -4.60
N PHE A 92 -2.57 2.10 -3.52
CA PHE A 92 -3.79 1.81 -2.76
C PHE A 92 -4.42 3.10 -2.17
N GLN A 93 -3.61 4.04 -1.67
CA GLN A 93 -4.12 5.33 -1.19
C GLN A 93 -4.79 6.12 -2.32
N ASP A 94 -4.22 6.11 -3.51
CA ASP A 94 -4.77 6.79 -4.69
C ASP A 94 -6.08 6.13 -5.17
N ASP A 95 -6.12 4.79 -5.20
CA ASP A 95 -7.31 4.01 -5.60
C ASP A 95 -8.53 4.26 -4.69
N TYR A 96 -8.28 4.56 -3.40
CA TYR A 96 -9.31 4.68 -2.36
C TYR A 96 -9.30 6.05 -1.64
N ASN A 97 -8.83 7.10 -2.32
CA ASN A 97 -8.68 8.43 -1.72
C ASN A 97 -10.02 9.09 -1.31
N ASP A 98 -11.11 8.73 -1.97
CA ASP A 98 -12.45 9.29 -1.75
C ASP A 98 -13.27 8.50 -0.72
N VAL A 99 -12.69 7.47 -0.07
CA VAL A 99 -13.41 6.64 0.89
C VAL A 99 -12.74 6.56 2.26
N VAL A 100 -13.57 6.31 3.27
CA VAL A 100 -13.11 6.09 4.65
C VAL A 100 -12.63 4.64 4.80
N VAL A 101 -11.42 4.37 4.32
CA VAL A 101 -10.77 3.04 4.34
C VAL A 101 -10.81 2.38 5.73
N SER A 102 -10.71 3.17 6.80
CA SER A 102 -10.71 2.68 8.19
C SER A 102 -12.02 2.03 8.65
N ARG A 103 -13.09 2.07 7.83
CA ARG A 103 -14.30 1.27 8.03
C ARG A 103 -14.06 -0.22 7.79
N VAL A 104 -13.21 -0.56 6.82
CA VAL A 104 -12.84 -1.93 6.45
C VAL A 104 -11.50 -2.30 7.09
N VAL A 105 -10.47 -1.50 6.87
CA VAL A 105 -9.11 -1.75 7.40
C VAL A 105 -8.89 -0.90 8.66
N ARG A 106 -9.23 -1.45 9.82
CA ARG A 106 -9.16 -0.73 11.12
C ARG A 106 -7.78 -0.14 11.40
N ASP A 107 -6.72 -0.83 11.01
CA ASP A 107 -5.32 -0.43 11.26
C ASP A 107 -4.71 0.48 10.18
N TYR A 108 -5.53 0.96 9.23
CA TYR A 108 -5.06 1.78 8.11
C TYR A 108 -4.22 3.02 8.51
N PRO A 109 -4.56 3.78 9.59
CA PRO A 109 -3.72 4.89 10.01
C PRO A 109 -2.28 4.48 10.36
N ASN A 110 -2.10 3.30 10.98
CA ASN A 110 -0.78 2.80 11.35
C ASN A 110 -0.02 2.30 10.13
N ILE A 111 -0.69 1.66 9.17
CA ILE A 111 -0.10 1.29 7.87
C ILE A 111 0.45 2.53 7.14
N ARG A 112 -0.33 3.63 7.12
CA ARG A 112 0.13 4.90 6.54
C ARG A 112 1.32 5.49 7.29
N ALA A 113 1.27 5.48 8.63
CA ALA A 113 2.38 5.96 9.45
C ALA A 113 3.66 5.14 9.23
N LEU A 114 3.53 3.82 9.06
CA LEU A 114 4.63 2.91 8.75
C LEU A 114 5.29 3.27 7.40
N ALA A 115 4.49 3.50 6.35
CA ALA A 115 5.02 3.89 5.03
C ALA A 115 5.75 5.24 5.08
N ILE A 116 5.19 6.24 5.78
CA ILE A 116 5.83 7.56 5.98
C ILE A 116 7.13 7.41 6.77
N GLY A 117 7.11 6.63 7.85
CA GLY A 117 8.29 6.35 8.67
C GLY A 117 9.38 5.64 7.87
N ALA A 118 9.00 4.67 7.03
CA ALA A 118 9.92 3.97 6.15
C ALA A 118 10.60 4.91 5.14
N GLN A 119 9.85 5.82 4.53
CA GLN A 119 10.38 6.82 3.62
C GLN A 119 11.39 7.74 4.33
N ALA A 120 11.11 8.15 5.56
CA ALA A 120 12.03 8.94 6.38
C ALA A 120 13.31 8.16 6.72
N THR A 121 13.18 6.88 7.09
CA THR A 121 14.31 5.99 7.37
C THR A 121 15.24 5.81 6.16
N LEU A 122 14.68 5.65 4.95
CA LEU A 122 15.47 5.59 3.72
C LEU A 122 16.20 6.91 3.44
N ALA A 123 15.54 8.05 3.66
CA ALA A 123 16.15 9.37 3.45
C ALA A 123 17.32 9.63 4.42
N GLN A 124 17.18 9.25 5.70
CA GLN A 124 18.22 9.42 6.72
C GLN A 124 19.40 8.45 6.54
N GLY A 125 19.12 7.21 6.12
CA GLY A 125 20.13 6.18 5.91
C GLY A 125 21.21 6.54 4.89
N ARG A 126 20.91 7.47 3.96
CA ARG A 126 21.86 7.97 2.96
C ARG A 126 22.93 8.93 3.52
N GLY A 127 22.76 9.41 4.75
CA GLY A 127 23.69 10.35 5.41
C GLY A 127 24.24 9.88 6.76
N SER A 128 23.92 8.65 7.18
CA SER A 128 24.22 8.11 8.52
C SER A 128 25.61 7.45 8.61
N ARG A 129 26.21 7.49 9.81
CA ARG A 129 27.45 6.76 10.18
C ARG A 129 27.20 5.37 10.80
N ALA A 130 25.96 4.87 10.79
CA ALA A 130 25.66 3.55 11.32
C ALA A 130 26.47 2.45 10.62
N SER A 131 26.75 1.35 11.32
CA SER A 131 27.36 0.19 10.67
C SER A 131 26.42 -0.36 9.61
N VAL A 132 26.95 -0.67 8.42
CA VAL A 132 26.18 -1.21 7.28
C VAL A 132 25.31 -2.40 7.69
N GLN A 133 25.85 -3.27 8.56
CA GLN A 133 25.16 -4.47 9.01
C GLN A 133 23.93 -4.19 9.90
N GLN A 134 24.01 -3.19 10.78
CA GLN A 134 22.86 -2.78 11.60
C GLN A 134 21.75 -2.21 10.70
N GLN A 135 22.12 -1.32 9.77
CA GLN A 135 21.17 -0.73 8.83
C GLN A 135 20.49 -1.77 7.95
N THR A 136 21.23 -2.77 7.45
CA THR A 136 20.66 -3.88 6.69
C THR A 136 19.63 -4.65 7.50
N THR A 137 19.91 -4.95 8.77
CA THR A 137 18.99 -5.70 9.64
C THR A 137 17.69 -4.92 9.87
N GLU A 138 17.80 -3.61 10.15
CA GLU A 138 16.66 -2.71 10.30
C GLU A 138 15.82 -2.65 9.01
N TYR A 139 16.46 -2.62 7.84
CA TYR A 139 15.76 -2.56 6.55
C TYR A 139 15.05 -3.88 6.23
N MET A 140 15.66 -5.02 6.55
CA MET A 140 15.02 -6.33 6.35
C MET A 140 13.72 -6.45 7.16
N GLU A 141 13.75 -5.98 8.42
CA GLU A 141 12.58 -5.99 9.29
C GLU A 141 11.50 -5.00 8.81
N LEU A 142 11.92 -3.78 8.46
CA LEU A 142 11.02 -2.77 7.90
C LEU A 142 10.32 -3.25 6.62
N PHE A 143 11.06 -3.92 5.72
CA PHE A 143 10.50 -4.54 4.53
C PHE A 143 9.39 -5.55 4.88
N ARG A 144 9.62 -6.42 5.85
CA ARG A 144 8.64 -7.45 6.26
C ARG A 144 7.35 -6.82 6.77
N GLN A 145 7.46 -5.80 7.62
CA GLN A 145 6.31 -5.06 8.13
C GLN A 145 5.51 -4.40 7.01
N LEU A 146 6.19 -3.75 6.05
CA LEU A 146 5.54 -3.13 4.90
C LEU A 146 4.89 -4.15 3.97
N ARG A 147 5.55 -5.29 3.70
CA ARG A 147 4.99 -6.38 2.90
C ARG A 147 3.71 -6.91 3.52
N ASP A 148 3.70 -7.13 4.83
CA ASP A 148 2.53 -7.65 5.52
C ASP A 148 1.41 -6.60 5.54
N ALA A 149 1.73 -5.31 5.65
CA ALA A 149 0.78 -4.23 5.45
C ALA A 149 0.17 -4.23 4.04
N VAL A 150 0.98 -4.36 2.98
CA VAL A 150 0.50 -4.45 1.59
C VAL A 150 -0.47 -5.63 1.42
N ARG A 151 -0.15 -6.80 2.00
CA ARG A 151 -1.05 -7.97 1.96
C ARG A 151 -2.40 -7.70 2.62
N VAL A 152 -2.42 -6.98 3.75
CA VAL A 152 -3.66 -6.57 4.42
C VAL A 152 -4.47 -5.63 3.52
N LEU A 153 -3.82 -4.65 2.89
CA LEU A 153 -4.48 -3.72 1.97
C LEU A 153 -5.05 -4.44 0.75
N ASP A 154 -4.26 -5.27 0.07
CA ASP A 154 -4.70 -6.02 -1.10
C ASP A 154 -5.86 -6.97 -0.77
N GLY A 155 -5.78 -7.66 0.37
CA GLY A 155 -6.86 -8.53 0.84
C GLY A 155 -8.15 -7.79 1.20
N SER A 156 -8.11 -6.47 1.37
CA SER A 156 -9.27 -5.63 1.70
C SER A 156 -9.93 -4.96 0.50
N ARG A 157 -9.35 -5.07 -0.70
CA ARG A 157 -9.83 -4.38 -1.91
C ARG A 157 -11.26 -4.77 -2.26
N ASP A 158 -11.59 -6.04 -2.19
CA ASP A 158 -12.94 -6.54 -2.51
C ASP A 158 -14.00 -6.00 -1.53
N ASP A 159 -13.70 -5.99 -0.24
CA ASP A 159 -14.58 -5.43 0.80
C ASP A 159 -14.78 -3.92 0.64
N LEU A 160 -13.73 -3.19 0.28
CA LEU A 160 -13.81 -1.76 -0.01
C LEU A 160 -14.64 -1.47 -1.25
N ASN A 161 -14.45 -2.25 -2.32
CA ASN A 161 -15.22 -2.12 -3.54
C ASN A 161 -16.71 -2.42 -3.29
N ALA A 162 -17.02 -3.46 -2.51
CA ALA A 162 -18.39 -3.78 -2.12
C ALA A 162 -19.03 -2.65 -1.29
N MET A 163 -18.29 -2.09 -0.33
CA MET A 163 -18.74 -0.93 0.46
C MET A 163 -19.03 0.28 -0.43
N ILE A 164 -18.15 0.57 -1.41
CA ILE A 164 -18.34 1.67 -2.38
C ILE A 164 -19.62 1.46 -3.19
N ASP A 165 -19.85 0.25 -3.68
CA ASP A 165 -21.03 -0.08 -4.47
C ASP A 165 -22.33 0.03 -3.64
N GLU A 166 -22.29 -0.38 -2.37
CA GLU A 166 -23.40 -0.17 -1.44
C GLU A 166 -23.70 1.31 -1.20
N ASP A 167 -22.68 2.13 -0.97
CA ASP A 167 -22.85 3.56 -0.71
C ASP A 167 -23.41 4.27 -1.97
N ARG A 168 -22.90 3.92 -3.17
CA ARG A 168 -23.46 4.40 -4.44
C ARG A 168 -24.91 3.99 -4.64
N ALA A 169 -25.27 2.75 -4.31
CA ALA A 169 -26.64 2.26 -4.42
C ALA A 169 -27.58 3.00 -3.47
N LYS A 170 -27.13 3.29 -2.23
CA LYS A 170 -27.88 4.07 -1.24
C LYS A 170 -28.10 5.49 -1.75
N GLU A 171 -27.05 6.18 -2.20
CA GLU A 171 -27.14 7.56 -2.74
C GLU A 171 -28.10 7.65 -3.94
N GLN A 172 -28.05 6.67 -4.85
CA GLN A 172 -29.00 6.62 -5.97
C GLN A 172 -30.45 6.44 -5.49
N SER A 173 -30.66 5.60 -4.47
CA SER A 173 -32.00 5.38 -3.90
C SER A 173 -32.54 6.62 -3.19
N GLU A 174 -31.69 7.35 -2.47
CA GLU A 174 -32.04 8.59 -1.77
C GLU A 174 -32.31 9.73 -2.74
N SER A 175 -31.49 9.87 -3.79
CA SER A 175 -31.70 10.85 -4.85
C SER A 175 -33.04 10.62 -5.58
N ARG A 176 -33.39 9.36 -5.87
CA ARG A 176 -34.70 8.99 -6.44
C ARG A 176 -35.84 9.33 -5.49
N ARG A 177 -35.71 9.05 -4.19
CA ARG A 177 -36.71 9.40 -3.16
C ARG A 177 -36.89 10.90 -3.05
N PHE A 178 -35.81 11.67 -3.04
CA PHE A 178 -35.86 13.12 -2.99
C PHE A 178 -36.57 13.71 -4.22
N LEU A 179 -36.24 13.23 -5.42
CA LEU A 179 -36.91 13.66 -6.65
C LEU A 179 -38.42 13.37 -6.61
N LEU A 180 -38.82 12.17 -6.18
CA LEU A 180 -40.23 11.82 -6.04
C LEU A 180 -40.95 12.72 -5.02
N GLN A 181 -40.34 12.95 -3.85
CA GLN A 181 -40.91 13.85 -2.84
C GLN A 181 -41.03 15.29 -3.35
N PHE A 182 -40.06 15.76 -4.13
CA PHE A 182 -40.09 17.08 -4.74
C PHE A 182 -41.24 17.21 -5.75
N VAL A 183 -41.39 16.24 -6.66
CA VAL A 183 -42.49 16.22 -7.64
C VAL A 183 -43.85 16.19 -6.96
N VAL A 184 -44.03 15.36 -5.92
CA VAL A 184 -45.29 15.29 -5.16
C VAL A 184 -45.61 16.62 -4.48
N ARG A 185 -44.61 17.30 -3.89
CA ARG A 185 -44.82 18.62 -3.27
C ARG A 185 -45.25 19.68 -4.29
N VAL A 186 -44.58 19.75 -5.44
CA VAL A 186 -44.94 20.71 -6.51
C VAL A 186 -46.34 20.45 -7.04
N ALA A 187 -46.70 19.19 -7.34
CA ALA A 187 -48.04 18.84 -7.80
C ALA A 187 -49.13 19.19 -6.77
N GLY A 188 -48.88 18.90 -5.49
CA GLY A 188 -49.78 19.25 -4.39
C GLY A 188 -50.01 20.77 -4.28
N SER A 189 -48.94 21.57 -4.40
CA SER A 189 -49.05 23.03 -4.40
C SER A 189 -49.85 23.57 -5.59
N LEU A 190 -49.66 23.01 -6.79
CA LEU A 190 -50.43 23.39 -7.98
C LEU A 190 -51.92 23.05 -7.83
N LEU A 191 -52.25 21.85 -7.35
CA LEU A 191 -53.64 21.45 -7.11
C LEU A 191 -54.32 22.34 -6.06
N ALA A 192 -53.62 22.68 -4.98
CA ALA A 192 -54.13 23.60 -3.96
C ALA A 192 -54.40 25.01 -4.53
N ALA A 193 -53.49 25.53 -5.36
CA ALA A 193 -53.67 26.81 -6.05
C ALA A 193 -54.87 26.77 -7.01
N MET A 194 -55.02 25.69 -7.79
CA MET A 194 -56.18 25.50 -8.66
C MET A 194 -57.49 25.43 -7.88
N GLY A 195 -57.52 24.72 -6.75
CA GLY A 195 -58.71 24.65 -5.88
C GLY A 195 -59.09 26.01 -5.30
N LEU A 196 -58.10 26.84 -4.94
CA LEU A 196 -58.32 28.19 -4.45
C LEU A 196 -58.87 29.10 -5.56
N ILE A 197 -58.30 29.03 -6.77
CA ILE A 197 -58.82 29.75 -7.96
C ILE A 197 -60.26 29.33 -8.27
N TRP A 198 -60.54 28.03 -8.27
CA TRP A 198 -61.89 27.49 -8.49
C TRP A 198 -62.89 28.02 -7.45
N THR A 199 -62.49 28.01 -6.18
CA THR A 199 -63.34 28.48 -5.08
C THR A 199 -63.67 29.96 -5.23
N ILE A 200 -62.67 30.80 -5.52
CA ILE A 200 -62.87 32.23 -5.80
C ILE A 200 -63.81 32.42 -6.99
N TRP A 201 -63.56 31.73 -8.11
CA TRP A 201 -64.39 31.83 -9.30
C TRP A 201 -65.85 31.44 -9.02
N TYR A 202 -66.07 30.29 -8.37
CA TYR A 202 -67.40 29.81 -8.00
C TYR A 202 -68.14 30.81 -7.09
N THR A 203 -67.46 31.39 -6.09
CA THR A 203 -68.08 32.41 -5.22
C THR A 203 -68.48 33.67 -5.97
N LEU A 204 -67.65 34.12 -6.93
CA LEU A 204 -67.95 35.29 -7.75
C LEU A 204 -69.12 35.06 -8.71
N THR A 205 -69.22 33.88 -9.33
CA THR A 205 -70.28 33.59 -10.31
C THR A 205 -71.61 33.17 -9.68
N SER A 206 -71.58 32.58 -8.48
CA SER A 206 -72.80 32.07 -7.82
C SER A 206 -73.50 33.13 -6.96
N GLY A 207 -72.82 34.23 -6.64
CA GLY A 207 -73.38 35.35 -5.86
C GLY A 207 -74.40 36.21 -6.61
N ASP A 208 -74.50 36.09 -7.94
CA ASP A 208 -75.40 36.89 -8.78
C ASP A 208 -76.81 36.30 -8.94
N VAL A 209 -77.12 35.18 -8.28
CA VAL A 209 -78.49 34.65 -8.23
C VAL A 209 -79.18 35.16 -6.96
N ALA A 210 -79.47 36.46 -6.92
CA ALA A 210 -80.46 36.98 -6.00
C ALA A 210 -81.83 36.42 -6.43
N PRO A 211 -82.59 35.73 -5.56
CA PRO A 211 -83.95 35.34 -5.89
C PRO A 211 -84.78 36.63 -5.99
N GLY A 212 -85.23 36.94 -7.21
CA GLY A 212 -86.23 37.99 -7.43
C GLY A 212 -87.52 37.60 -6.73
N SER A 213 -87.85 38.34 -5.67
CA SER A 213 -89.21 38.51 -5.12
C SER A 213 -89.44 39.98 -4.87
#